data_AF-A0A1Y3N0G4-F1
#
_entry.id   AF-A0A1Y3N0G4-F1
#
_cell.length_a   1.000
_cell.length_b   1.000
_cell.length_c   1.000
_cell.angle_alpha   90.00
_cell.angle_beta   90.00
_cell.angle_gamma   90.00
#
_symmetry.space_group_name_H-M   'P 1'
#
loop_
_entity.id
_entity.type
_entity.pdbx_description
1 polymer ?
#
loop_
_entity_poly.entity_id
_entity_poly.type
_entity_poly.pdbx_seq_one_letter_code
_entity_poly.pdbx_strand_id
1 'polypeptide(L)'
;YFKDITSLNLKIISSHFKNNYALNGAAFNINSIKKIDNVTTNYLEVIDTEFINNRAEYFGGAIFTDYANLDLVHITNVTFIGNKAYAGGAIYIQNHNFTLTKEIDMKENTKSYTFINNTSESHGNNIATDPSYIEFLSNYPTNHITNLTNGDNLLLEFELKDHFNQIILDNSKIYDDIMIKAIVENEEIYEKLTLNNEILMENNVCFFIKGKCYLKYLKIYSKEISKFQLKLLVEENKNSNHSSSIHFQKNTMNVSLLDCQNNQIKIYSKNNIFYHCENPLCHLECPVENGTAICIPGPNNNNNDRKYNQCKCQSGWTGTKCDIIVRESLK
;
A
#
# COMPACT_ATOMS: atom_id res chain seq x y z
N TYR A 1 12.76 -0.74 33.07
CA TYR A 1 11.43 -1.16 32.58
C TYR A 1 10.39 -0.42 33.40
N PHE A 2 9.55 0.38 32.76
CA PHE A 2 8.45 1.08 33.38
C PHE A 2 7.15 0.60 32.73
N LYS A 3 6.18 0.17 33.52
CA LYS A 3 4.93 -0.44 33.05
C LYS A 3 3.74 0.18 33.76
N ASP A 4 2.61 0.24 33.06
CA ASP A 4 1.33 0.70 33.59
C ASP A 4 1.43 2.13 34.16
N ILE A 5 2.18 2.99 33.46
CA ILE A 5 2.42 4.37 33.87
C ILE A 5 1.20 5.22 33.53
N THR A 6 0.69 5.97 34.51
CA THR A 6 -0.36 6.99 34.33
C THR A 6 0.21 8.40 34.22
N SER A 7 1.35 8.65 34.87
CA SER A 7 2.12 9.89 34.78
C SER A 7 3.62 9.59 34.81
N LEU A 8 4.38 10.30 33.98
CA LEU A 8 5.84 10.16 33.90
C LEU A 8 6.48 11.53 34.05
N ASN A 9 7.19 11.73 35.15
CA ASN A 9 8.11 12.85 35.33
C ASN A 9 9.47 12.24 35.65
N LEU A 10 10.24 11.97 34.60
CA LEU A 10 11.54 11.31 34.69
C LEU A 10 12.59 12.23 34.09
N LYS A 11 13.60 12.58 34.89
CA LYS A 11 14.76 13.35 34.48
C LYS A 11 16.01 12.49 34.54
N ILE A 12 16.69 12.34 33.42
CA ILE A 12 17.96 11.63 33.27
C ILE A 12 19.01 12.66 32.89
N ILE A 13 20.12 12.69 33.62
CA ILE A 13 21.18 13.68 33.42
C ILE A 13 22.53 12.96 33.44
N SER A 14 23.44 13.35 32.56
CA SER A 14 24.86 12.95 32.60
C SER A 14 25.06 11.43 32.74
N SER A 15 24.32 10.65 31.94
CA SER A 15 24.28 9.18 32.06
C SER A 15 24.83 8.47 30.83
N HIS A 16 25.28 7.23 30.98
CA HIS A 16 25.72 6.39 29.86
C HIS A 16 25.03 5.02 29.91
N PHE A 17 24.27 4.70 28.88
CA PHE A 17 23.62 3.40 28.68
C PHE A 17 24.34 2.66 27.57
N LYS A 18 25.14 1.64 27.93
CA LYS A 18 26.02 0.94 26.99
C LYS A 18 25.73 -0.56 26.95
N ASN A 19 25.67 -1.13 25.75
CA ASN A 19 25.56 -2.57 25.51
C ASN A 19 24.36 -3.25 26.21
N ASN A 20 23.25 -2.54 26.39
CA ASN A 20 22.05 -3.15 26.96
C ASN A 20 21.34 -4.00 25.90
N TYR A 21 20.62 -5.02 26.37
CA TYR A 21 19.81 -5.91 25.52
C TYR A 21 18.42 -6.12 26.11
N ALA A 22 17.38 -5.99 25.30
CA ALA A 22 16.00 -6.33 25.68
C ALA A 22 15.15 -6.73 24.47
N LEU A 23 13.90 -7.14 24.71
CA LEU A 23 12.94 -7.32 23.62
C LEU A 23 12.55 -5.99 22.96
N ASN A 24 12.27 -4.98 23.78
CA ASN A 24 11.92 -3.62 23.38
C ASN A 24 12.65 -2.64 24.28
N GLY A 25 13.18 -1.54 23.73
CA GLY A 25 13.72 -0.44 24.51
C GLY A 25 14.87 -0.87 25.41
N ALA A 26 16.01 -1.20 24.83
CA ALA A 26 17.06 -1.92 25.57
C ALA A 26 17.62 -1.14 26.77
N ALA A 27 17.68 0.19 26.69
CA ALA A 27 17.96 1.03 27.85
C ALA A 27 16.66 1.40 28.57
N PHE A 28 15.67 1.88 27.82
CA PHE A 28 14.39 2.32 28.37
C PHE A 28 13.22 1.71 27.61
N ASN A 29 12.35 1.05 28.35
CA ASN A 29 11.08 0.57 27.88
C ASN A 29 10.00 1.16 28.78
N ILE A 30 9.16 2.02 28.19
CA ILE A 30 8.18 2.86 28.86
C ILE A 30 6.80 2.47 28.32
N ASN A 31 5.97 1.84 29.16
CA ASN A 31 4.60 1.47 28.80
C ASN A 31 3.56 2.26 29.61
N SER A 32 2.63 2.89 28.90
CA SER A 32 1.49 3.64 29.41
C SER A 32 0.30 2.73 29.67
N ILE A 33 -0.57 3.14 30.60
CA ILE A 33 -1.95 2.67 30.56
C ILE A 33 -2.65 3.35 29.38
N LYS A 34 -3.30 2.58 28.50
CA LYS A 34 -3.98 3.02 27.25
C LYS A 34 -5.10 4.09 27.42
N LYS A 35 -5.37 4.57 28.63
CA LYS A 35 -6.41 5.56 28.96
C LYS A 35 -5.82 6.73 29.74
N ILE A 36 -5.20 7.68 29.04
CA ILE A 36 -4.87 8.98 29.61
C ILE A 36 -5.77 10.00 28.92
N ASP A 37 -6.98 10.14 29.44
CA ASP A 37 -7.97 11.15 28.98
C ASP A 37 -7.66 12.56 29.53
N ASN A 38 -6.60 12.73 30.32
CA ASN A 38 -6.27 14.00 30.96
C ASN A 38 -4.82 14.41 30.73
N VAL A 39 -4.67 15.64 30.20
CA VAL A 39 -3.46 16.43 29.98
C VAL A 39 -2.72 16.68 31.30
N THR A 40 -2.15 15.65 31.89
CA THR A 40 -1.11 15.82 32.91
C THR A 40 0.21 15.97 32.18
N THR A 41 0.98 17.01 32.52
CA THR A 41 2.27 17.34 31.91
C THR A 41 3.28 16.27 32.28
N ASN A 42 3.33 15.22 31.45
CA ASN A 42 4.24 14.10 31.59
C ASN A 42 5.37 14.29 30.60
N TYR A 43 6.59 14.44 31.10
CA TYR A 43 7.77 14.64 30.26
C TYR A 43 8.90 13.71 30.70
N LEU A 44 9.57 13.15 29.70
CA LEU A 44 10.87 12.51 29.85
C LEU A 44 11.91 13.56 29.46
N GLU A 45 12.66 14.05 30.44
CA GLU A 45 13.79 14.94 30.19
C GLU A 45 15.08 14.12 30.18
N VAL A 46 15.84 14.20 29.10
CA VAL A 46 17.13 13.50 28.96
C VAL A 46 18.19 14.51 28.61
N ILE A 47 19.18 14.68 29.48
CA ILE A 47 20.23 15.69 29.35
C ILE A 47 21.61 15.04 29.40
N ASP A 48 22.53 15.48 28.55
CA ASP A 48 23.96 15.11 28.58
C ASP A 48 24.19 13.59 28.65
N THR A 49 23.43 12.82 27.88
CA THR A 49 23.36 11.36 28.03
C THR A 49 23.76 10.64 26.75
N GLU A 50 24.42 9.49 26.89
CA GLU A 50 24.80 8.66 25.75
C GLU A 50 24.13 7.28 25.78
N PHE A 51 23.62 6.86 24.62
CA PHE A 51 23.10 5.51 24.36
C PHE A 51 23.98 4.83 23.33
N ILE A 52 24.80 3.87 23.74
CA ILE A 52 25.84 3.27 22.90
C ILE A 52 25.63 1.76 22.76
N ASN A 53 25.53 1.27 21.53
CA ASN A 53 25.46 -0.14 21.17
C ASN A 53 24.36 -0.91 21.91
N ASN A 54 23.23 -0.25 22.20
CA ASN A 54 22.09 -0.92 22.79
C ASN A 54 21.31 -1.67 21.71
N ARG A 55 20.78 -2.84 22.04
CA ARG A 55 20.09 -3.71 21.08
C ARG A 55 18.74 -4.16 21.61
N ALA A 56 17.68 -3.83 20.88
CA ALA A 56 16.38 -4.44 21.06
C ALA A 56 16.15 -5.54 20.01
N GLU A 57 15.32 -6.52 20.34
CA GLU A 57 14.89 -7.54 19.38
C GLU A 57 13.85 -6.98 18.41
N TYR A 58 12.83 -6.29 18.92
CA TYR A 58 11.72 -5.77 18.12
C TYR A 58 11.81 -4.24 17.95
N PHE A 59 11.63 -3.47 19.01
CA PHE A 59 11.40 -2.04 18.86
C PHE A 59 12.31 -1.20 19.76
N GLY A 60 12.88 -0.14 19.18
CA GLY A 60 13.58 0.90 19.95
C GLY A 60 14.90 0.39 20.50
N GLY A 61 15.98 0.46 19.72
CA GLY A 61 17.25 -0.16 20.10
C GLY A 61 17.84 0.39 21.39
N ALA A 62 17.54 1.64 21.72
CA ALA A 62 17.80 2.22 23.04
C ALA A 62 16.50 2.48 23.81
N ILE A 63 15.54 3.18 23.18
CA ILE A 63 14.32 3.65 23.83
C ILE A 63 13.09 3.12 23.08
N PHE A 64 12.20 2.47 23.80
CA PHE A 64 10.85 2.14 23.36
C PHE A 64 9.84 2.85 24.25
N THR A 65 8.83 3.45 23.63
CA THR A 65 7.71 4.06 24.35
C THR A 65 6.41 3.81 23.59
N ASP A 66 5.33 3.46 24.29
CA ASP A 66 3.96 3.55 23.78
C ASP A 66 3.21 4.80 24.28
N TYR A 67 3.95 5.65 25.00
CA TYR A 67 3.43 6.84 25.66
C TYR A 67 3.17 7.94 24.63
N ALA A 68 1.89 8.28 24.43
CA ALA A 68 1.43 9.17 23.34
C ALA A 68 2.01 10.59 23.39
N ASN A 69 2.46 11.04 24.57
CA ASN A 69 2.97 12.39 24.81
C ASN A 69 4.48 12.43 25.07
N LEU A 70 5.26 11.46 24.56
CA LEU A 70 6.72 11.55 24.65
C LEU A 70 7.21 12.70 23.76
N ASP A 71 7.34 13.88 24.34
CA ASP A 71 7.87 15.04 23.66
C ASP A 71 9.40 14.95 23.57
N LEU A 72 9.92 14.74 22.37
CA LEU A 72 11.38 14.73 22.10
C LEU A 72 12.01 16.11 22.30
N VAL A 73 11.21 17.18 22.47
CA VAL A 73 11.68 18.54 22.76
C VAL A 73 12.52 18.63 24.04
N HIS A 74 12.34 17.71 25.00
CA HIS A 74 13.08 17.70 26.27
C HIS A 74 14.35 16.82 26.27
N ILE A 75 14.81 16.39 25.10
CA ILE A 75 16.09 15.68 24.94
C ILE A 75 17.18 16.70 24.57
N THR A 76 18.18 16.90 25.42
CA THR A 76 19.26 17.91 25.22
C THR A 76 20.65 17.34 25.40
N ASN A 77 21.54 17.62 24.44
CA ASN A 77 22.89 17.07 24.37
C ASN A 77 22.95 15.54 24.54
N VAL A 78 22.08 14.83 23.82
CA VAL A 78 22.02 13.35 23.88
C VAL A 78 22.59 12.72 22.62
N THR A 79 23.38 11.67 22.76
CA THR A 79 23.96 10.96 21.61
C THR A 79 23.55 9.50 21.58
N PHE A 80 23.06 9.03 20.43
CA PHE A 80 22.71 7.64 20.16
C PHE A 80 23.70 7.05 19.14
N ILE A 81 24.52 6.09 19.56
CA ILE A 81 25.59 5.51 18.74
C ILE A 81 25.39 4.01 18.59
N GLY A 82 25.35 3.50 17.35
CA GLY A 82 25.42 2.06 17.08
C GLY A 82 24.26 1.23 17.66
N ASN A 83 23.14 1.85 17.99
CA ASN A 83 21.98 1.14 18.52
C ASN A 83 21.26 0.37 17.40
N LYS A 84 20.63 -0.75 17.76
CA LYS A 84 20.00 -1.66 16.80
C LYS A 84 18.65 -2.20 17.27
N ALA A 85 17.68 -2.27 16.37
CA ALA A 85 16.39 -2.93 16.59
C ALA A 85 15.82 -3.48 15.27
N TYR A 86 14.68 -4.18 15.32
CA TYR A 86 13.93 -4.47 14.09
C TYR A 86 13.33 -3.19 13.49
N ALA A 87 12.73 -2.30 14.29
CA ALA A 87 12.33 -0.96 13.87
C ALA A 87 12.72 0.09 14.93
N GLY A 88 13.09 1.30 14.49
CA GLY A 88 13.53 2.36 15.40
C GLY A 88 14.87 2.02 16.03
N GLY A 89 15.95 2.03 15.24
CA GLY A 89 17.26 1.55 15.67
C GLY A 89 17.78 2.24 16.94
N ALA A 90 17.41 3.50 17.19
CA ALA A 90 17.60 4.14 18.48
C ALA A 90 16.30 4.27 19.28
N ILE A 91 15.26 4.88 18.69
CA ILE A 91 14.00 5.20 19.36
C ILE A 91 12.83 4.61 18.58
N TYR A 92 11.88 3.99 19.27
CA TYR A 92 10.60 3.59 18.71
C TYR A 92 9.44 4.15 19.52
N ILE A 93 8.49 4.75 18.81
CA ILE A 93 7.31 5.40 19.40
C ILE A 93 6.06 4.66 18.91
N GLN A 94 5.45 3.88 19.79
CA GLN A 94 4.19 3.20 19.57
C GLN A 94 3.02 4.11 19.94
N ASN A 95 2.62 5.03 19.06
CA ASN A 95 1.53 5.95 19.36
C ASN A 95 0.29 5.69 18.50
N HIS A 96 -0.83 5.38 19.16
CA HIS A 96 -2.13 5.19 18.54
C HIS A 96 -2.92 6.49 18.31
N ASN A 97 -2.52 7.60 18.94
CA ASN A 97 -3.12 8.94 18.85
C ASN A 97 -2.03 9.97 18.50
N PHE A 98 -1.26 9.70 17.47
CA PHE A 98 -0.13 10.54 17.07
C PHE A 98 -0.61 11.83 16.39
N THR A 99 -1.10 12.79 17.18
CA THR A 99 -0.99 14.20 16.80
C THR A 99 0.46 14.60 17.02
N LEU A 100 1.32 14.26 16.06
CA LEU A 100 2.57 14.99 15.93
C LEU A 100 2.15 16.44 15.68
N THR A 101 2.24 17.30 16.69
CA THR A 101 2.48 18.70 16.40
C THR A 101 3.66 18.69 15.44
N LYS A 102 3.54 19.35 14.29
CA LYS A 102 4.50 19.43 13.17
C LYS A 102 5.92 19.90 13.55
N GLU A 103 6.27 19.88 14.83
CA GLU A 103 7.45 20.48 15.44
C GLU A 103 8.65 19.53 15.51
N ILE A 104 8.47 18.21 15.45
CA ILE A 104 9.62 17.29 15.38
C ILE A 104 10.37 17.43 14.03
N ASP A 105 9.72 17.99 13.00
CA ASP A 105 10.30 18.07 11.65
C ASP A 105 10.90 19.44 11.25
N MET A 106 10.89 20.49 12.10
CA MET A 106 11.29 21.84 11.61
C MET A 106 12.03 22.77 12.59
N LYS A 107 12.96 22.26 13.40
CA LYS A 107 14.03 23.11 13.95
C LYS A 107 15.40 22.50 13.74
N GLU A 108 15.82 22.42 12.47
CA GLU A 108 17.18 22.06 12.07
C GLU A 108 18.29 22.93 12.69
N ASN A 109 17.96 24.09 13.27
CA ASN A 109 18.94 25.04 13.80
C ASN A 109 19.26 24.92 15.29
N THR A 110 18.72 23.93 16.01
CA THR A 110 19.06 23.68 17.43
C THR A 110 19.06 22.19 17.77
N LYS A 111 19.79 21.35 17.01
CA LYS A 111 19.82 19.89 17.26
C LYS A 111 20.37 19.59 18.65
N SER A 112 19.47 19.18 19.53
CA SER A 112 19.69 18.85 20.94
C SER A 112 20.01 17.35 21.12
N TYR A 113 20.11 16.59 20.03
CA TYR A 113 20.56 15.20 20.03
C TYR A 113 21.25 14.82 18.73
N THR A 114 22.09 13.79 18.77
CA THR A 114 22.88 13.29 17.65
C THR A 114 22.68 11.78 17.47
N PHE A 115 22.49 11.33 16.23
CA PHE A 115 22.43 9.92 15.88
C PHE A 115 23.65 9.53 15.03
N ILE A 116 24.34 8.46 15.41
CA ILE A 116 25.55 7.97 14.74
C ILE A 116 25.41 6.46 14.51
N ASN A 117 25.34 6.04 13.24
CA ASN A 117 25.38 4.64 12.83
C ASN A 117 24.37 3.71 13.53
N ASN A 118 23.19 4.21 13.91
CA ASN A 118 22.10 3.35 14.37
C ASN A 118 21.50 2.60 13.16
N THR A 119 20.97 1.40 13.39
CA THR A 119 20.45 0.54 12.32
C THR A 119 19.13 -0.10 12.71
N SER A 120 18.24 -0.25 11.73
CA SER A 120 17.05 -1.08 11.85
C SER A 120 16.89 -2.01 10.66
N GLU A 121 16.12 -3.08 10.85
CA GLU A 121 15.86 -4.07 9.81
C GLU A 121 14.68 -3.68 8.91
N SER A 122 13.61 -3.14 9.51
CA SER A 122 12.36 -2.82 8.84
C SER A 122 12.33 -1.38 8.34
N HIS A 123 12.41 -0.41 9.26
CA HIS A 123 12.38 1.01 8.94
C HIS A 123 12.88 1.86 10.12
N GLY A 124 13.25 3.10 9.85
CA GLY A 124 13.74 4.05 10.84
C GLY A 124 15.00 3.62 11.59
N ASN A 125 16.15 3.82 10.96
CA ASN A 125 17.46 3.57 11.57
C ASN A 125 17.63 4.34 12.89
N ASN A 126 17.07 5.54 12.98
CA ASN A 126 17.14 6.37 14.17
C ASN A 126 15.81 6.30 14.94
N ILE A 127 14.74 6.78 14.32
CA ILE A 127 13.41 6.89 14.94
C ILE A 127 12.40 6.20 14.02
N ALA A 128 11.47 5.44 14.59
CA ALA A 128 10.36 4.81 13.88
C ALA A 128 9.08 4.80 14.72
N THR A 129 7.95 4.56 14.07
CA THR A 129 6.62 4.34 14.69
C THR A 129 5.94 3.10 14.11
N ASP A 130 4.79 2.72 14.65
CA ASP A 130 3.92 1.71 14.02
C ASP A 130 3.50 2.13 12.59
N PRO A 131 3.13 1.17 11.72
CA PRO A 131 2.41 1.46 10.48
C PRO A 131 1.28 2.47 10.71
N SER A 132 1.24 3.50 9.89
CA SER A 132 0.35 4.66 10.09
C SER A 132 -0.62 4.84 8.94
N TYR A 133 -0.10 4.76 7.71
CA TYR A 133 -0.93 4.99 6.54
C TYR A 133 -0.46 4.21 5.32
N ILE A 134 -1.40 4.10 4.39
CA ILE A 134 -1.18 3.54 3.08
C ILE A 134 -1.24 4.66 2.05
N GLU A 135 -0.18 4.80 1.28
CA GLU A 135 -0.09 5.72 0.16
C GLU A 135 -0.40 4.98 -1.15
N PHE A 136 -1.25 5.59 -1.97
CA PHE A 136 -1.58 5.08 -3.29
C PHE A 136 -0.62 5.70 -4.32
N LEU A 137 0.20 4.87 -4.97
CA LEU A 137 1.26 5.35 -5.86
C LEU A 137 0.77 5.77 -7.25
N SER A 138 -0.41 5.29 -7.65
CA SER A 138 -0.95 5.64 -8.96
C SER A 138 -1.56 7.05 -8.91
N ASN A 139 -1.03 7.96 -9.72
CA ASN A 139 -1.47 9.36 -9.83
C ASN A 139 -2.84 9.49 -10.53
N TYR A 140 -3.90 8.95 -9.93
CA TYR A 140 -5.27 9.20 -10.38
C TYR A 140 -5.83 10.44 -9.68
N PRO A 141 -6.19 11.51 -10.43
CA PRO A 141 -6.85 12.68 -9.87
C PRO A 141 -8.08 12.29 -9.04
N THR A 142 -8.42 13.08 -8.02
CA THR A 142 -9.56 12.85 -7.11
C THR A 142 -10.91 12.70 -7.82
N ASN A 143 -11.07 13.28 -9.00
CA ASN A 143 -12.31 13.20 -9.79
C ASN A 143 -12.17 12.38 -11.09
N HIS A 144 -11.07 11.65 -11.25
CA HIS A 144 -10.87 10.85 -12.45
C HIS A 144 -11.72 9.57 -12.39
N ILE A 145 -12.47 9.33 -13.48
CA ILE A 145 -13.18 8.08 -13.69
C ILE A 145 -12.24 7.15 -14.45
N THR A 146 -11.87 6.03 -13.82
CA THR A 146 -11.05 5.02 -14.47
C THR A 146 -11.95 4.16 -15.37
N ASN A 147 -11.74 4.26 -16.68
CA ASN A 147 -12.43 3.41 -17.65
C ASN A 147 -11.73 2.06 -17.71
N LEU A 148 -12.48 0.99 -17.44
CA LEU A 148 -11.97 -0.38 -17.46
C LEU A 148 -12.90 -1.20 -18.36
N THR A 149 -12.35 -1.96 -19.31
CA THR A 149 -13.17 -2.90 -20.07
C THR A 149 -13.44 -4.15 -19.23
N ASN A 150 -14.61 -4.76 -19.40
CA ASN A 150 -15.04 -5.91 -18.59
C ASN A 150 -14.01 -7.07 -18.59
N GLY A 151 -13.53 -7.43 -17.40
CA GLY A 151 -12.52 -8.47 -17.20
C GLY A 151 -11.06 -8.08 -17.50
N ASP A 152 -10.79 -6.81 -17.83
CA ASP A 152 -9.43 -6.29 -17.92
C ASP A 152 -8.78 -6.17 -16.54
N ASN A 153 -7.45 -6.15 -16.53
CA ASN A 153 -6.67 -5.96 -15.30
C ASN A 153 -6.65 -4.48 -14.90
N LEU A 154 -7.10 -4.20 -13.68
CA LEU A 154 -6.88 -2.92 -13.00
C LEU A 154 -5.61 -3.03 -12.14
N LEU A 155 -4.58 -2.24 -12.48
CA LEU A 155 -3.32 -2.20 -11.73
C LEU A 155 -3.38 -1.13 -10.63
N LEU A 156 -3.26 -1.55 -9.37
CA LEU A 156 -3.16 -0.64 -8.22
C LEU A 156 -1.91 -0.97 -7.40
N GLU A 157 -1.16 0.07 -7.02
CA GLU A 157 0.09 -0.05 -6.26
C GLU A 157 0.05 0.82 -5.01
N PHE A 158 0.51 0.25 -3.90
CA PHE A 158 0.45 0.89 -2.59
C PHE A 158 1.76 0.76 -1.81
N GLU A 159 2.05 1.75 -0.97
CA GLU A 159 3.14 1.71 0.02
C GLU A 159 2.59 1.79 1.44
N LEU A 160 3.11 0.95 2.34
CA LEU A 160 2.84 1.02 3.77
C LEU A 160 3.91 1.85 4.46
N LYS A 161 3.48 2.90 5.17
CA LYS A 161 4.37 3.88 5.78
C LYS A 161 4.03 4.17 7.23
N ASP A 162 5.06 4.54 7.98
CA ASP A 162 4.93 5.03 9.35
C ASP A 162 4.63 6.55 9.39
N HIS A 163 4.47 7.12 10.58
CA HIS A 163 4.15 8.55 10.72
C HIS A 163 5.28 9.49 10.26
N PHE A 164 6.49 8.98 10.08
CA PHE A 164 7.65 9.73 9.57
C PHE A 164 7.85 9.52 8.06
N ASN A 165 6.85 9.00 7.34
CA ASN A 165 6.90 8.74 5.90
C ASN A 165 7.98 7.70 5.51
N GLN A 166 8.31 6.78 6.42
CA GLN A 166 9.28 5.72 6.19
C GLN A 166 8.58 4.47 5.69
N ILE A 167 9.09 3.87 4.60
CA ILE A 167 8.53 2.63 4.04
C ILE A 167 8.86 1.46 4.96
N ILE A 168 7.84 0.68 5.30
CA ILE A 168 7.95 -0.45 6.23
C ILE A 168 8.39 -1.72 5.48
N LEU A 169 9.68 -2.05 5.50
CA LEU A 169 10.21 -3.19 4.74
C LEU A 169 9.82 -4.55 5.32
N ASP A 170 9.71 -4.64 6.64
CA ASP A 170 9.25 -5.84 7.35
C ASP A 170 9.89 -7.17 6.88
N ASN A 171 11.22 -7.25 6.87
CA ASN A 171 11.91 -8.46 6.40
C ASN A 171 11.64 -9.68 7.30
N SER A 172 11.41 -9.46 8.60
CA SER A 172 11.07 -10.49 9.59
C SER A 172 9.57 -10.80 9.72
N LYS A 173 8.70 -10.15 8.93
CA LYS A 173 7.24 -10.43 8.87
C LYS A 173 6.50 -10.18 10.20
N ILE A 174 6.82 -9.11 10.90
CA ILE A 174 6.10 -8.67 12.11
C ILE A 174 4.73 -8.05 11.76
N TYR A 175 4.57 -7.51 10.56
CA TYR A 175 3.35 -6.84 10.07
C TYR A 175 2.71 -7.60 8.90
N ASP A 176 2.87 -8.92 8.84
CA ASP A 176 2.40 -9.76 7.72
C ASP A 176 0.88 -9.98 7.68
N ASP A 177 0.18 -9.51 8.71
CA ASP A 177 -1.26 -9.55 8.84
C ASP A 177 -1.98 -8.34 8.23
N ILE A 178 -1.23 -7.32 7.78
CA ILE A 178 -1.78 -6.14 7.12
C ILE A 178 -1.99 -6.46 5.64
N MET A 179 -3.24 -6.38 5.18
CA MET A 179 -3.58 -6.54 3.78
C MET A 179 -4.60 -5.51 3.30
N ILE A 180 -4.58 -5.26 1.98
CA ILE A 180 -5.56 -4.41 1.32
C ILE A 180 -6.58 -5.30 0.64
N LYS A 181 -7.86 -4.96 0.79
CA LYS A 181 -8.97 -5.56 0.06
C LYS A 181 -9.76 -4.49 -0.68
N ALA A 182 -9.92 -4.67 -1.98
CA ALA A 182 -10.79 -3.86 -2.79
C ALA A 182 -12.22 -4.43 -2.76
N ILE A 183 -13.19 -3.55 -2.51
CA ILE A 183 -14.62 -3.84 -2.55
C ILE A 183 -15.34 -2.81 -3.40
N VAL A 184 -16.53 -3.13 -3.87
CA VAL A 184 -17.42 -2.14 -4.49
C VAL A 184 -18.25 -1.48 -3.40
N GLU A 185 -18.13 -0.17 -3.26
CA GLU A 185 -18.98 0.66 -2.42
C GLU A 185 -20.16 1.15 -3.27
N ASN A 186 -21.38 0.91 -2.79
CA ASN A 186 -22.59 1.22 -3.54
C ASN A 186 -23.40 2.24 -2.76
N GLU A 187 -23.44 3.49 -3.24
CA GLU A 187 -24.17 4.59 -2.59
C GLU A 187 -25.70 4.39 -2.63
N GLU A 188 -26.23 3.59 -3.56
CA GLU A 188 -27.68 3.43 -3.76
C GLU A 188 -28.30 2.14 -3.20
N ILE A 189 -27.51 1.24 -2.58
CA ILE A 189 -28.04 -0.06 -2.14
C ILE A 189 -27.83 -0.35 -0.65
N TYR A 190 -28.25 0.60 0.17
CA TYR A 190 -28.43 0.37 1.62
C TYR A 190 -29.81 -0.19 1.99
N GLU A 191 -30.76 -0.29 1.05
CA GLU A 191 -32.08 -0.90 1.31
C GLU A 191 -32.35 -2.24 0.57
N LYS A 192 -31.37 -2.83 -0.13
CA LYS A 192 -31.61 -4.10 -0.86
C LYS A 192 -30.44 -5.07 -1.10
N LEU A 193 -29.30 -4.97 -0.40
CA LEU A 193 -28.18 -5.90 -0.63
C LEU A 193 -28.06 -6.98 0.44
N THR A 194 -28.86 -8.02 0.29
CA THR A 194 -28.43 -9.39 0.62
C THR A 194 -28.57 -10.35 -0.56
N LEU A 195 -28.97 -9.87 -1.75
CA LEU A 195 -29.07 -10.64 -2.98
C LEU A 195 -28.82 -9.70 -4.18
N ASN A 196 -27.68 -9.74 -4.87
CA ASN A 196 -27.59 -9.56 -6.33
C ASN A 196 -26.17 -9.71 -6.89
N ASN A 197 -26.00 -10.77 -7.67
CA ASN A 197 -24.81 -11.22 -8.40
C ASN A 197 -24.41 -10.28 -9.58
N GLU A 198 -24.35 -8.96 -9.40
CA GLU A 198 -24.18 -8.01 -10.52
C GLU A 198 -22.73 -7.64 -10.81
N ILE A 199 -21.86 -7.66 -9.80
CA ILE A 199 -20.42 -7.43 -9.95
C ILE A 199 -19.65 -8.57 -9.28
N LEU A 200 -18.69 -9.13 -10.02
CA LEU A 200 -17.73 -10.11 -9.54
C LEU A 200 -16.34 -9.49 -9.56
N MET A 201 -15.55 -9.72 -8.52
CA MET A 201 -14.14 -9.33 -8.49
C MET A 201 -13.26 -10.54 -8.26
N GLU A 202 -12.13 -10.57 -8.96
CA GLU A 202 -11.08 -11.57 -8.79
C GLU A 202 -9.76 -10.89 -8.45
N ASN A 203 -8.94 -11.53 -7.62
CA ASN A 203 -7.65 -11.00 -7.16
C ASN A 203 -7.74 -9.60 -6.54
N ASN A 204 -8.79 -9.37 -5.75
CA ASN A 204 -9.08 -8.09 -5.08
C ASN A 204 -8.42 -7.94 -3.71
N VAL A 205 -7.43 -8.78 -3.40
CA VAL A 205 -6.65 -8.74 -2.16
C VAL A 205 -5.18 -8.68 -2.52
N CYS A 206 -4.42 -7.84 -1.83
CA CYS A 206 -2.96 -7.88 -1.86
C CYS A 206 -2.39 -7.80 -0.43
N PHE A 207 -1.21 -8.39 -0.27
CA PHE A 207 -0.43 -8.37 0.96
C PHE A 207 0.81 -7.49 0.78
N PHE A 208 1.28 -6.86 1.85
CA PHE A 208 2.51 -6.08 1.79
C PHE A 208 3.75 -6.99 1.77
N ILE A 209 4.63 -6.75 0.82
CA ILE A 209 5.95 -7.37 0.72
C ILE A 209 6.95 -6.24 0.58
N LYS A 210 7.87 -6.11 1.54
CA LYS A 210 8.84 -4.99 1.54
C LYS A 210 8.18 -3.62 1.46
N GLY A 211 7.07 -3.48 2.20
CA GLY A 211 6.29 -2.24 2.28
C GLY A 211 5.46 -1.96 1.04
N LYS A 212 5.37 -2.89 0.07
CA LYS A 212 4.60 -2.69 -1.16
C LYS A 212 3.49 -3.71 -1.35
N CYS A 213 2.33 -3.25 -1.80
CA CYS A 213 1.16 -4.08 -2.11
C CYS A 213 0.77 -3.85 -3.56
N TYR A 214 0.56 -4.93 -4.32
CA TYR A 214 0.23 -4.85 -5.74
C TYR A 214 -1.04 -5.63 -6.05
N LEU A 215 -2.08 -4.94 -6.50
CA LEU A 215 -3.22 -5.56 -7.16
C LEU A 215 -2.95 -5.55 -8.68
N LYS A 216 -2.10 -6.47 -9.17
CA LYS A 216 -1.69 -6.51 -10.59
C LYS A 216 -2.72 -7.12 -11.52
N TYR A 217 -3.54 -8.00 -10.96
CA TYR A 217 -4.49 -8.84 -11.71
C TYR A 217 -5.90 -8.69 -11.16
N LEU A 218 -6.20 -7.55 -10.51
CA LEU A 218 -7.55 -7.24 -10.08
C LEU A 218 -8.42 -7.15 -11.33
N LYS A 219 -9.37 -8.07 -11.44
CA LYS A 219 -10.35 -8.08 -12.52
C LYS A 219 -11.72 -7.81 -11.94
N ILE A 220 -12.48 -7.00 -12.65
CA ILE A 220 -13.84 -6.66 -12.28
C ILE A 220 -14.74 -7.05 -13.44
N TYR A 221 -15.78 -7.81 -13.11
CA TYR A 221 -16.76 -8.26 -14.07
C TYR A 221 -18.15 -7.76 -13.69
N SER A 222 -18.94 -7.41 -14.69
CA SER A 222 -20.36 -7.11 -14.49
C SER A 222 -21.22 -7.71 -15.59
N LYS A 223 -22.51 -7.91 -15.30
CA LYS A 223 -23.49 -8.33 -16.31
C LYS A 223 -23.78 -7.22 -17.31
N GLU A 224 -23.73 -5.97 -16.85
CA GLU A 224 -24.07 -4.78 -17.62
C GLU A 224 -23.00 -3.70 -17.46
N ILE A 225 -22.98 -2.74 -18.38
CA ILE A 225 -22.13 -1.55 -18.26
C ILE A 225 -22.53 -0.83 -16.98
N SER A 226 -21.57 -0.56 -16.11
CA SER A 226 -21.83 -0.04 -14.78
C SER A 226 -20.79 1.01 -14.38
N LYS A 227 -21.23 1.93 -13.53
CA LYS A 227 -20.37 2.90 -12.85
C LYS A 227 -20.51 2.68 -11.36
N PHE A 228 -19.39 2.61 -10.66
CA PHE A 228 -19.37 2.36 -9.23
C PHE A 228 -18.12 2.94 -8.59
N GLN A 229 -18.13 3.00 -7.26
CA GLN A 229 -16.96 3.37 -6.50
C GLN A 229 -16.28 2.11 -5.98
N LEU A 230 -14.98 1.97 -6.26
CA LEU A 230 -14.14 0.97 -5.64
C LEU A 230 -13.59 1.54 -4.34
N LYS A 231 -13.84 0.87 -3.22
CA LYS A 231 -13.33 1.20 -1.89
C LYS A 231 -12.26 0.21 -1.49
N LEU A 232 -11.15 0.74 -0.97
CA LEU A 232 -10.03 0.00 -0.43
C LEU A 232 -10.17 -0.06 1.08
N LEU A 233 -10.13 -1.27 1.62
CA LEU A 233 -10.19 -1.54 3.04
C LEU A 233 -8.85 -2.11 3.50
N VAL A 234 -8.43 -1.71 4.70
CA VAL A 234 -7.38 -2.43 5.43
C VAL A 234 -8.08 -3.54 6.21
N GLU A 235 -7.66 -4.78 6.01
CA GLU A 235 -8.04 -5.89 6.87
C GLU A 235 -6.80 -6.26 7.70
N GLU A 236 -6.93 -6.19 9.02
CA GLU A 236 -5.91 -6.57 10.00
C GLU A 236 -6.42 -7.73 10.85
N ASN A 237 -5.51 -8.57 11.35
CA ASN A 237 -5.90 -9.61 12.30
C ASN A 237 -6.18 -8.97 13.66
N LYS A 238 -7.41 -9.12 14.17
CA LYS A 238 -7.87 -8.53 15.44
C LYS A 238 -7.04 -8.89 16.69
N ASN A 239 -6.14 -9.86 16.56
CA ASN A 239 -5.25 -10.32 17.64
C ASN A 239 -3.84 -9.69 17.59
N SER A 240 -3.51 -8.84 16.61
CA SER A 240 -2.20 -8.20 16.57
C SER A 240 -2.12 -7.03 17.56
N ASN A 241 -0.99 -6.94 18.26
CA ASN A 241 -0.70 -5.87 19.21
C ASN A 241 -0.30 -4.55 18.51
N HIS A 242 -0.36 -4.52 17.18
CA HIS A 242 0.01 -3.39 16.31
C HIS A 242 -1.21 -2.62 15.80
N SER A 243 -2.33 -2.65 16.53
CA SER A 243 -3.61 -2.03 16.14
C SER A 243 -3.55 -0.49 16.16
N SER A 244 -2.67 0.11 15.36
CA SER A 244 -2.83 1.49 14.91
C SER A 244 -3.97 1.53 13.89
N SER A 245 -4.77 2.60 13.90
CA SER A 245 -5.75 2.81 12.85
C SER A 245 -5.02 3.19 11.56
N ILE A 246 -4.55 2.19 10.80
CA ILE A 246 -3.91 2.43 9.51
C ILE A 246 -4.94 3.07 8.60
N HIS A 247 -4.68 4.30 8.16
CA HIS A 247 -5.59 5.03 7.30
C HIS A 247 -5.05 5.10 5.88
N PHE A 248 -5.95 5.19 4.91
CA PHE A 248 -5.55 5.55 3.56
C PHE A 248 -5.53 7.07 3.43
N GLN A 249 -4.56 7.59 2.71
CA GLN A 249 -4.63 8.97 2.22
C GLN A 249 -5.78 9.15 1.20
N LYS A 250 -6.03 8.11 0.39
CA LYS A 250 -7.17 7.99 -0.53
C LYS A 250 -7.58 6.52 -0.61
N ASN A 251 -8.78 6.17 -0.16
CA ASN A 251 -9.31 4.80 -0.18
C ASN A 251 -10.39 4.56 -1.24
N THR A 252 -10.83 5.57 -1.99
CA THR A 252 -11.88 5.40 -2.98
C THR A 252 -11.45 5.84 -4.37
N MET A 253 -11.98 5.15 -5.39
CA MET A 253 -11.83 5.52 -6.79
C MET A 253 -13.10 5.24 -7.59
N ASN A 254 -13.41 6.11 -8.54
CA ASN A 254 -14.56 5.92 -9.42
C ASN A 254 -14.14 5.09 -10.63
N VAL A 255 -14.90 4.04 -10.92
CA VAL A 255 -14.67 3.12 -12.04
C VAL A 255 -15.89 3.11 -12.95
N SER A 256 -15.64 3.18 -14.25
CA SER A 256 -16.66 2.95 -15.29
C SER A 256 -16.29 1.68 -16.04
N LEU A 257 -17.06 0.63 -15.82
CA LEU A 257 -16.87 -0.65 -16.51
C LEU A 257 -17.56 -0.60 -17.88
N LEU A 258 -16.77 -0.72 -18.93
CA LEU A 258 -17.21 -0.61 -20.33
C LEU A 258 -17.43 -2.00 -20.94
N ASP A 259 -18.28 -2.03 -21.96
CA ASP A 259 -18.45 -3.22 -22.80
C ASP A 259 -17.22 -3.46 -23.70
N CYS A 260 -17.16 -4.64 -24.31
CA CYS A 260 -16.15 -4.99 -25.30
C CYS A 260 -16.20 -4.05 -26.49
N GLN A 261 -15.03 -3.65 -26.96
CA GLN A 261 -14.92 -2.90 -28.20
C GLN A 261 -15.33 -3.77 -29.40
N ASN A 262 -15.74 -3.15 -30.50
CA ASN A 262 -16.20 -3.87 -31.71
C ASN A 262 -15.15 -4.82 -32.32
N ASN A 263 -13.86 -4.59 -32.02
CA ASN A 263 -12.72 -5.42 -32.43
C ASN A 263 -12.36 -6.50 -31.41
N GLN A 264 -13.07 -6.60 -30.29
CA GLN A 264 -12.87 -7.59 -29.25
C GLN A 264 -13.98 -8.65 -29.27
N ILE A 265 -13.72 -9.79 -28.65
CA ILE A 265 -14.65 -10.90 -28.52
C ILE A 265 -15.18 -10.92 -27.09
N LYS A 266 -16.51 -10.98 -26.96
CA LYS A 266 -17.19 -11.15 -25.69
C LYS A 266 -17.24 -12.64 -25.31
N ILE A 267 -16.53 -13.02 -24.27
CA ILE A 267 -16.45 -14.39 -23.77
C ILE A 267 -17.26 -14.50 -22.48
N TYR A 268 -18.22 -15.41 -22.43
CA TYR A 268 -19.06 -15.61 -21.26
C TYR A 268 -18.50 -16.67 -20.31
N SER A 269 -18.64 -16.40 -19.02
CA SER A 269 -18.40 -17.37 -17.95
C SER A 269 -19.31 -18.61 -18.09
N LYS A 270 -18.95 -19.73 -17.46
CA LYS A 270 -19.67 -21.03 -17.61
C LYS A 270 -21.17 -20.99 -17.30
N ASN A 271 -21.62 -20.05 -16.48
CA ASN A 271 -23.03 -19.86 -16.12
C ASN A 271 -23.73 -18.78 -16.97
N ASN A 272 -23.05 -18.22 -17.97
CA ASN A 272 -23.48 -17.11 -18.82
C ASN A 272 -23.91 -15.84 -18.06
N ILE A 273 -23.43 -15.65 -16.83
CA ILE A 273 -23.80 -14.49 -16.02
C ILE A 273 -22.86 -13.31 -16.29
N PHE A 274 -21.55 -13.55 -16.18
CA PHE A 274 -20.53 -12.55 -16.41
C PHE A 274 -19.85 -12.80 -17.76
N TYR A 275 -19.25 -11.76 -18.33
CA TYR A 275 -18.43 -11.86 -19.52
C TYR A 275 -17.14 -11.07 -19.35
N HIS A 276 -16.15 -11.38 -20.18
CA HIS A 276 -14.95 -10.59 -20.35
C HIS A 276 -14.63 -10.39 -21.81
N CYS A 277 -13.76 -9.42 -22.08
CA CYS A 277 -13.36 -9.07 -23.43
C CYS A 277 -11.97 -9.62 -23.74
N GLU A 278 -11.84 -10.27 -24.89
CA GLU A 278 -10.55 -10.73 -25.38
C GLU A 278 -10.25 -10.15 -26.75
N ASN A 279 -8.97 -9.87 -27.00
CA ASN A 279 -8.51 -9.60 -28.36
C ASN A 279 -8.58 -10.89 -29.19
N PRO A 280 -9.00 -10.82 -30.46
CA PRO A 280 -9.09 -11.99 -31.32
C PRO A 280 -7.72 -12.68 -31.45
N LEU A 281 -7.67 -13.99 -31.22
CA LEU A 281 -6.48 -14.80 -31.48
C LEU A 281 -6.33 -14.99 -32.99
N CYS A 282 -5.15 -14.65 -33.51
CA CYS A 282 -4.91 -14.64 -34.95
C CYS A 282 -4.39 -15.97 -35.46
N HIS A 283 -4.73 -16.25 -36.71
CA HIS A 283 -4.06 -17.31 -37.45
C HIS A 283 -2.56 -16.97 -37.58
N LEU A 284 -1.69 -17.99 -37.53
CA LEU A 284 -0.23 -17.82 -37.57
C LEU A 284 0.27 -17.13 -38.85
N GLU A 285 -0.51 -17.19 -39.93
CA GLU A 285 -0.18 -16.59 -41.21
C GLU A 285 -0.59 -15.12 -41.33
N CYS A 286 -1.31 -14.57 -40.33
CA CYS A 286 -1.72 -13.17 -40.34
C CYS A 286 -0.55 -12.28 -39.86
N PRO A 287 -0.03 -11.37 -40.70
CA PRO A 287 1.19 -10.60 -40.40
C PRO A 287 0.91 -9.38 -39.48
N VAL A 288 0.27 -9.61 -38.33
CA VAL A 288 -0.09 -8.54 -37.39
C VAL A 288 1.17 -7.88 -36.82
N GLU A 289 2.22 -8.65 -36.55
CA GLU A 289 3.51 -8.15 -36.04
C GLU A 289 4.23 -7.22 -37.03
N ASN A 290 4.03 -7.44 -38.33
CA ASN A 290 4.60 -6.59 -39.39
C ASN A 290 3.81 -5.29 -39.58
N GLY A 291 2.68 -5.12 -38.87
CA GLY A 291 1.80 -3.96 -38.99
C GLY A 291 1.02 -3.88 -40.30
N THR A 292 1.05 -4.90 -41.15
CA THR A 292 0.36 -4.89 -42.46
C THR A 292 -1.06 -5.46 -42.42
N ALA A 293 -1.42 -6.12 -41.30
CA ALA A 293 -2.75 -6.66 -41.06
C ALA A 293 -3.24 -6.36 -39.63
N ILE A 294 -4.55 -6.38 -39.47
CA ILE A 294 -5.23 -6.45 -38.18
C ILE A 294 -6.04 -7.73 -38.10
N CYS A 295 -6.25 -8.16 -36.89
CA CYS A 295 -7.00 -9.35 -36.56
C CYS A 295 -8.35 -8.93 -36.02
N ILE A 296 -9.42 -9.45 -36.60
CA ILE A 296 -10.79 -9.06 -36.22
C ILE A 296 -11.61 -10.29 -35.83
N PRO A 297 -12.61 -10.10 -34.96
CA PRO A 297 -13.53 -11.18 -34.57
C PRO A 297 -14.23 -11.81 -35.78
N GLY A 298 -14.30 -13.13 -35.77
CA GLY A 298 -15.13 -13.89 -36.72
C GLY A 298 -16.61 -13.93 -36.33
N PRO A 299 -17.53 -14.13 -37.28
CA PRO A 299 -18.94 -14.35 -36.96
C PRO A 299 -19.10 -15.60 -36.08
N ASN A 300 -19.85 -15.48 -34.98
CA ASN A 300 -20.17 -16.54 -34.03
C ASN A 300 -18.98 -17.19 -33.29
N ASN A 301 -17.83 -16.50 -33.19
CA ASN A 301 -16.67 -17.02 -32.47
C ASN A 301 -16.72 -16.70 -30.96
N ASN A 302 -17.58 -17.38 -30.21
CA ASN A 302 -17.78 -17.12 -28.79
C ASN A 302 -16.68 -17.71 -27.87
N ASN A 303 -15.69 -18.40 -28.45
CA ASN A 303 -14.60 -19.07 -27.72
C ASN A 303 -13.21 -18.54 -28.15
N ASN A 304 -13.15 -17.48 -28.95
CA ASN A 304 -11.93 -16.89 -29.48
C ASN A 304 -10.98 -17.89 -30.20
N ASP A 305 -11.53 -18.90 -30.90
CA ASP A 305 -10.71 -19.86 -31.66
C ASP A 305 -10.09 -19.17 -32.88
N ARG A 306 -8.76 -19.34 -33.05
CA ARG A 306 -7.97 -18.79 -34.15
C ARG A 306 -8.52 -19.13 -35.53
N LYS A 307 -9.21 -20.26 -35.68
CA LYS A 307 -9.78 -20.72 -36.96
C LYS A 307 -10.91 -19.85 -37.47
N TYR A 308 -11.66 -19.21 -36.56
CA TYR A 308 -12.84 -18.44 -36.93
C TYR A 308 -12.56 -16.93 -37.02
N ASN A 309 -11.50 -16.44 -36.37
CA ASN A 309 -11.08 -15.05 -36.47
C ASN A 309 -10.51 -14.71 -37.85
N GLN A 310 -10.68 -13.46 -38.29
CA GLN A 310 -10.33 -13.05 -39.63
C GLN A 310 -9.09 -12.16 -39.64
N CYS A 311 -8.21 -12.40 -40.60
CA CYS A 311 -7.11 -11.50 -40.92
C CYS A 311 -7.58 -10.47 -41.93
N LYS A 312 -7.50 -9.18 -41.60
CA LYS A 312 -7.87 -8.07 -42.48
C LYS A 312 -6.66 -7.20 -42.74
N CYS A 313 -6.31 -7.01 -44.01
CA CYS A 313 -5.19 -6.15 -44.38
C CYS A 313 -5.47 -4.69 -44.00
N GLN A 314 -4.44 -4.00 -43.51
CA GLN A 314 -4.50 -2.57 -43.29
C GLN A 314 -4.54 -1.82 -44.62
N SER A 315 -5.02 -0.57 -44.60
CA SER A 315 -5.04 0.28 -45.77
C SER A 315 -3.64 0.38 -46.42
N GLY A 316 -3.59 0.21 -47.74
CA GLY A 316 -2.32 0.13 -48.49
C GLY A 316 -1.74 -1.27 -48.65
N TRP A 317 -2.37 -2.30 -48.06
CA TRP A 317 -1.96 -3.70 -48.16
C TRP A 317 -3.08 -4.60 -48.70
N THR A 318 -2.73 -5.62 -49.47
CA THR A 318 -3.64 -6.63 -50.03
C THR A 318 -2.94 -7.99 -50.14
N GLY A 319 -3.64 -9.00 -50.67
CA GLY A 319 -3.20 -10.38 -50.73
C GLY A 319 -3.65 -11.21 -49.52
N THR A 320 -3.60 -12.53 -49.62
CA THR A 320 -4.05 -13.46 -48.56
C THR A 320 -3.19 -13.34 -47.29
N LYS A 321 -1.97 -12.83 -47.43
CA LYS A 321 -1.03 -12.58 -46.34
C LYS A 321 -0.74 -11.09 -46.15
N CYS A 322 -1.53 -10.18 -46.72
CA CYS A 322 -1.36 -8.73 -46.58
C CYS A 322 0.08 -8.24 -46.83
N ASP A 323 0.72 -8.81 -47.84
CA ASP A 323 2.12 -8.62 -48.21
C ASP A 323 2.30 -7.84 -49.53
N ILE A 324 1.19 -7.51 -50.20
CA ILE A 324 1.19 -6.78 -51.46
C ILE A 324 0.79 -5.33 -51.21
N ILE A 325 1.65 -4.38 -51.57
CA ILE A 325 1.35 -2.95 -51.46
C ILE A 325 0.36 -2.53 -52.55
N VAL A 326 -0.74 -1.90 -52.16
CA VAL A 326 -1.68 -1.26 -53.08
C VAL A 326 -1.10 0.09 -53.48
N ARG A 327 -0.56 0.19 -54.70
CA ARG A 327 -0.19 1.48 -55.30
C ARG A 327 -1.45 2.09 -55.90
N GLU A 328 -1.99 3.15 -55.29
CA GLU A 328 -2.98 3.99 -55.98
C GLU A 328 -2.34 4.52 -57.26
N SER A 329 -2.87 4.13 -58.42
CA SER A 329 -2.54 4.79 -59.67
C SER A 329 -3.07 6.22 -59.57
N LEU A 330 -2.16 7.17 -59.35
CA LEU A 330 -2.39 8.60 -59.58
C LEU A 330 -3.00 8.74 -60.98
N LYS A 331 -4.29 9.07 -61.05
CA LYS A 331 -4.98 9.46 -62.28
C LYS A 331 -5.05 10.98 -62.34
#